data_AF-A0A382YIN3-F1
#
_entry.id   AF-A0A382YIN3-F1
#
_cell.length_a   1.000
_cell.length_b   1.000
_cell.length_c   1.000
_cell.angle_alpha   90.00
_cell.angle_beta   90.00
_cell.angle_gamma   90.00
#
_symmetry.space_group_name_H-M   'P 1'
#
loop_
_entity.id
_entity.type
_entity.pdbx_description
1 polymer ?
#
loop_
_entity_poly.entity_id
_entity_poly.type
_entity_poly.pdbx_seq_one_letter_code
_entity_poly.pdbx_strand_id
1 'polypeptide(L)'
;MKSFHKELWLDISSRMEFINITRDVEETIYESGIKEGLCLVNAMHITASVFINDDESGLHRDYKKWLEELAPHEPISRYDHNLTGEDNGDAHHKRQVMGREV
;
A
#
# COMPACT_ATOMS: atom_id res chain seq x y z
N MET A 1 -1.26 -14.34 -26.49
CA MET A 1 -1.01 -13.36 -25.42
C MET A 1 -0.42 -14.11 -24.24
N LYS A 2 0.73 -13.69 -23.70
CA LYS A 2 1.28 -14.27 -22.46
C LYS A 2 0.72 -13.48 -21.27
N SER A 3 0.46 -14.16 -20.16
CA SER A 3 0.09 -13.55 -18.88
C SER A 3 0.88 -14.23 -17.77
N PHE A 4 1.18 -13.49 -16.72
CA PHE A 4 1.87 -13.98 -15.53
C PHE A 4 1.20 -13.38 -14.29
N HIS A 5 1.19 -14.13 -13.19
CA HIS A 5 0.57 -13.73 -11.94
C HIS A 5 1.39 -14.26 -10.77
N LYS A 6 1.65 -13.39 -9.79
CA LYS A 6 2.32 -13.73 -8.53
C LYS A 6 1.71 -12.87 -7.42
N GLU A 7 1.52 -13.47 -6.26
CA GLU A 7 1.08 -12.76 -5.06
C GLU A 7 2.30 -12.52 -4.17
N LEU A 8 2.45 -11.28 -3.70
CA LEU A 8 3.43 -10.93 -2.68
C LEU A 8 2.69 -10.82 -1.34
N TRP A 9 3.12 -11.63 -0.38
CA TRP A 9 2.53 -11.68 0.96
C TRP A 9 3.42 -10.91 1.92
N LEU A 10 2.84 -9.92 2.61
CA LEU A 10 3.54 -9.07 3.56
C LEU A 10 2.87 -9.20 4.93
N ASP A 11 3.67 -9.45 5.96
CA ASP A 11 3.25 -9.40 7.36
C ASP A 11 4.06 -8.29 8.05
N ILE A 12 3.38 -7.23 8.46
CA ILE A 12 4.00 -6.02 9.01
C ILE A 12 3.71 -5.91 10.49
N SER A 13 4.72 -5.50 11.25
CA SER A 13 4.64 -5.40 12.71
C SER A 13 3.98 -4.10 13.19
N SER A 14 4.00 -3.06 12.36
CA SER A 14 3.50 -1.73 12.66
C SER A 14 2.19 -1.45 11.93
N ARG A 15 1.30 -0.64 12.52
CA ARG A 15 0.03 -0.24 11.90
C ARG A 15 0.22 0.48 10.55
N MET A 16 1.29 1.28 10.41
CA MET A 16 1.65 1.96 9.17
C MET A 16 3.15 1.83 8.89
N GLU A 17 3.47 1.18 7.77
CA GLU A 17 4.82 0.91 7.32
C GLU A 17 4.93 1.07 5.79
N PHE A 18 6.11 1.45 5.31
CA PHE A 18 6.43 1.58 3.89
C PHE A 18 7.51 0.58 3.56
N ILE A 19 7.19 -0.37 2.69
CA ILE A 19 8.08 -1.46 2.28
C ILE A 19 8.38 -1.28 0.79
N ASN A 20 9.66 -1.17 0.45
CA ASN A 20 10.08 -1.11 -0.94
C ASN A 20 10.07 -2.52 -1.54
N ILE A 21 9.11 -2.78 -2.44
CA ILE A 21 8.92 -4.07 -3.13
C ILE A 21 9.52 -4.09 -4.55
N THR A 22 10.32 -3.09 -4.94
CA THR A 22 10.84 -2.95 -6.31
C THR A 22 11.55 -4.22 -6.77
N ARG A 23 12.39 -4.82 -5.90
CA ARG A 23 13.14 -6.04 -6.22
C ARG A 23 12.24 -7.26 -6.40
N ASP A 24 11.18 -7.38 -5.60
CA ASP A 24 10.20 -8.46 -5.73
C ASP A 24 9.45 -8.36 -7.07
N VAL A 25 9.12 -7.14 -7.50
CA VAL A 25 8.49 -6.88 -8.80
C VAL A 25 9.46 -7.14 -9.96
N GLU A 26 10.73 -6.73 -9.85
CA GLU A 26 11.76 -7.04 -10.85
C GLU A 26 11.95 -8.55 -11.05
N GLU A 27 11.99 -9.32 -9.96
CA GLU A 27 12.07 -10.78 -10.00
C GLU A 27 10.83 -11.38 -10.67
N THR A 28 9.63 -10.88 -10.33
CA THR A 28 8.36 -11.29 -10.94
C THR A 28 8.36 -11.05 -12.46
N ILE A 29 8.87 -9.90 -12.91
CA ILE A 29 9.00 -9.58 -14.35
C ILE A 29 10.01 -10.52 -15.02
N TYR A 30 11.15 -10.78 -14.38
CA TYR A 30 12.16 -11.70 -14.90
C TYR A 30 11.60 -13.13 -15.07
N GLU A 31 10.93 -13.66 -14.04
CA GLU A 31 10.27 -14.97 -14.05
C GLU A 31 9.21 -15.09 -15.16
N SER A 32 8.49 -13.99 -15.45
CA SER A 32 7.43 -13.99 -16.47
C SER A 32 7.93 -14.28 -17.89
N GLY A 33 9.20 -13.94 -18.19
CA GLY A 33 9.76 -14.00 -19.54
C GLY A 33 9.04 -13.11 -20.58
N ILE A 34 8.19 -12.17 -20.15
CA ILE A 34 7.53 -11.18 -21.00
C ILE A 34 8.57 -10.10 -21.35
N LYS A 35 8.67 -9.75 -22.64
CA LYS A 35 9.65 -8.76 -23.13
C LYS A 35 9.06 -7.36 -23.30
N GLU A 36 7.80 -7.28 -23.70
CA GLU A 36 7.06 -6.04 -23.91
C GLU A 36 5.64 -6.25 -23.41
N GLY A 37 5.11 -5.31 -22.62
CA GLY A 37 3.78 -5.44 -22.03
C GLY A 37 3.50 -4.41 -20.94
N LEU A 38 2.46 -4.69 -20.15
CA LEU A 38 2.08 -3.93 -18.96
C LEU A 38 2.25 -4.82 -17.73
N CYS A 39 2.68 -4.21 -16.62
CA CYS A 39 2.71 -4.84 -15.30
C CYS A 39 1.76 -4.04 -14.41
N LEU A 40 0.76 -4.71 -13.84
CA LEU A 40 -0.14 -4.14 -12.85
C LEU A 40 0.29 -4.65 -11.48
N VAL A 41 0.51 -3.75 -10.54
CA VAL A 41 0.81 -4.09 -9.14
C VAL A 41 -0.20 -3.39 -8.25
N ASN A 42 -1.03 -4.16 -7.54
CA ASN A 42 -2.09 -3.61 -6.71
C ASN A 42 -2.14 -4.21 -5.31
N ALA A 43 -2.58 -3.41 -4.34
CA ALA A 43 -2.99 -3.93 -3.04
C ALA A 43 -4.31 -4.72 -3.20
N MET A 44 -4.35 -5.95 -2.69
CA MET A 44 -5.60 -6.74 -2.61
C MET A 44 -6.40 -6.43 -1.35
N HIS A 45 -5.73 -5.95 -0.30
CA HIS A 45 -6.37 -5.45 0.91
C HIS A 45 -6.81 -3.98 0.72
N ILE A 46 -8.04 -3.69 1.11
CA ILE A 46 -8.70 -2.38 0.93
C ILE A 46 -8.27 -1.31 1.95
N THR A 47 -7.22 -1.60 2.73
CA THR A 47 -6.58 -0.75 3.75
C THR A 47 -5.09 -0.56 3.47
N ALA A 48 -4.61 -1.00 2.31
CA ALA A 48 -3.21 -0.88 1.88
C ALA A 48 -3.12 -0.26 0.47
N SER A 49 -1.91 0.16 0.12
CA SER A 49 -1.59 0.83 -1.14
C SER A 49 -0.36 0.24 -1.79
N VAL A 50 -0.33 0.29 -3.12
CA VAL A 50 0.90 0.20 -3.92
C VAL A 50 1.02 1.52 -4.65
N PHE A 51 2.17 2.18 -4.50
CA PHE A 51 2.46 3.48 -5.08
C PHE A 51 3.96 3.58 -5.39
N ILE A 52 4.33 4.54 -6.24
CA ILE A 52 5.73 4.81 -6.60
C ILE A 52 6.13 6.17 -6.01
N ASN A 53 7.24 6.18 -5.28
CA ASN A 53 7.90 7.39 -4.80
C ASN A 53 9.38 7.11 -4.48
N ASP A 54 10.11 8.09 -3.95
CA ASP A 54 11.50 7.96 -3.55
C ASP A 54 11.66 7.14 -2.25
N ASP A 55 12.68 6.28 -2.20
CA ASP A 55 12.98 5.40 -1.05
C ASP A 55 13.95 6.10 -0.08
N GLU A 56 13.43 7.14 0.57
CA GLU A 56 14.18 7.98 1.51
C GLU A 56 13.51 8.00 2.88
N SER A 57 14.30 7.74 3.93
CA SER A 57 13.82 7.59 5.29
C SER A 57 13.09 8.82 5.87
N GLY A 58 13.53 10.03 5.50
CA GLY A 58 12.92 11.31 5.85
C GLY A 58 11.58 11.48 5.16
N LEU A 59 11.52 11.25 3.85
CA LEU A 59 10.28 11.29 3.10
C LEU A 59 9.26 10.27 3.62
N HIS A 60 9.71 9.08 4.01
CA HIS A 60 8.87 8.11 4.70
C HIS A 60 8.29 8.67 6.01
N ARG A 61 9.11 9.37 6.83
CA ARG A 61 8.62 10.03 8.06
C ARG A 61 7.64 11.15 7.75
N ASP A 62 7.86 11.90 6.68
CA ASP A 62 6.99 13.00 6.26
C ASP A 62 5.63 12.47 5.80
N TYR A 63 5.59 11.40 4.99
CA TYR A 63 4.35 10.73 4.63
C TYR A 63 3.60 10.18 5.84
N LYS A 64 4.29 9.56 6.81
CA LYS A 64 3.62 9.08 8.04
C LYS A 64 2.93 10.22 8.77
N LYS A 65 3.60 11.36 8.94
CA LYS A 65 3.00 12.55 9.59
C LYS A 65 1.84 13.11 8.78
N TRP A 66 2.04 13.31 7.49
CA TRP A 66 1.05 13.91 6.61
C TRP A 66 -0.24 13.08 6.49
N LEU A 67 -0.10 11.74 6.43
CA LEU A 67 -1.26 10.85 6.41
C LEU A 67 -2.03 10.85 7.73
N GLU A 68 -1.35 11.00 8.88
CA GLU A 68 -2.03 11.21 10.15
C GLU A 68 -2.69 12.59 10.24
N GLU A 69 -2.15 13.63 9.60
CA GLU A 69 -2.82 14.95 9.54
C GLU A 69 -4.11 14.90 8.69
N LEU A 70 -4.07 14.19 7.55
CA LEU A 70 -5.21 14.10 6.63
C LEU A 70 -6.29 13.12 7.10
N ALA A 71 -5.88 11.95 7.57
CA ALA A 71 -6.75 10.86 7.98
C ALA A 71 -6.20 10.19 9.24
N PRO A 72 -6.26 10.86 10.41
CA PRO A 72 -5.66 10.37 11.64
C PRO A 72 -6.34 9.08 12.12
N HIS A 73 -5.59 8.23 12.80
CA HIS A 73 -6.15 7.06 13.45
C HIS A 73 -7.10 7.45 14.60
N GLU A 74 -6.65 8.33 15.49
CA GLU A 74 -7.38 8.74 16.69
C GLU A 74 -8.04 10.13 16.55
N PRO A 75 -9.17 10.40 17.21
CA PRO A 75 -9.97 9.43 17.97
C PRO A 75 -10.67 8.42 17.05
N ILE A 76 -10.67 7.12 17.39
CA ILE A 76 -11.30 6.08 16.54
C ILE A 76 -12.79 6.32 16.29
N SER A 77 -13.48 7.04 17.18
CA SER A 77 -14.88 7.45 17.06
C SER A 77 -15.13 8.45 15.92
N ARG A 78 -14.06 8.98 15.29
CA ARG A 78 -14.15 9.85 14.12
C ARG A 78 -14.76 9.15 12.90
N TYR A 79 -14.64 7.84 12.81
CA TYR A 79 -15.07 7.06 11.65
C TYR A 79 -16.29 6.21 12.00
N ASP A 80 -17.42 6.45 11.32
CA ASP A 80 -18.62 5.62 11.47
C ASP A 80 -18.35 4.15 11.12
N HIS A 81 -17.37 3.89 10.24
CA HIS A 81 -16.89 2.54 9.92
C HIS A 81 -16.51 1.75 11.18
N ASN A 82 -15.93 2.42 12.18
CA ASN A 82 -15.47 1.79 13.41
C ASN A 82 -16.63 1.42 14.36
N LEU A 83 -17.87 1.86 14.10
CA LEU A 83 -19.04 1.52 14.92
C LEU A 83 -19.39 0.03 14.91
N THR A 84 -18.84 -0.74 13.97
CA THR A 84 -18.99 -2.21 13.92
C THR A 84 -17.98 -2.95 14.81
N GLY A 85 -17.12 -2.24 15.56
CA GLY A 85 -16.11 -2.82 16.45
C GLY A 85 -14.70 -2.87 15.85
N GLU A 86 -14.53 -2.39 14.61
CA GLU A 86 -13.22 -2.23 13.97
C GLU A 86 -12.56 -0.90 14.41
N ASP A 87 -11.26 -0.74 14.12
CA ASP A 87 -10.54 0.50 14.38
C ASP A 87 -9.84 1.09 13.14
N ASN A 88 -10.03 0.49 11.98
CA ASN A 88 -9.23 0.69 10.75
C ASN A 88 -9.85 1.65 9.73
N GLY A 89 -10.89 2.39 10.11
CA GLY A 89 -11.52 3.41 9.26
C GLY A 89 -10.49 4.39 8.65
N ASP A 90 -9.46 4.76 9.40
CA ASP A 90 -8.38 5.62 8.93
C ASP A 90 -7.57 4.99 7.78
N ALA A 91 -7.28 3.69 7.84
CA ALA A 91 -6.48 3.00 6.84
C ALA A 91 -7.19 2.94 5.48
N HIS A 92 -8.52 2.80 5.48
CA HIS A 92 -9.33 2.92 4.26
C HIS A 92 -9.24 4.31 3.61
N HIS A 93 -9.11 5.37 4.41
CA HIS A 93 -8.98 6.74 3.90
C HIS A 93 -7.55 7.00 3.42
N LYS A 94 -6.53 6.62 4.22
CA LYS A 94 -5.12 6.75 3.87
C LYS A 94 -4.80 6.08 2.53
N ARG A 95 -5.30 4.86 2.31
CA ARG A 95 -5.07 4.17 1.02
C ARG A 95 -5.74 4.86 -0.17
N GLN A 96 -6.86 5.57 0.06
CA GLN A 96 -7.54 6.33 -1.00
C GLN A 96 -6.71 7.54 -1.45
N VAL A 97 -5.92 8.12 -0.54
CA VAL A 97 -4.95 9.19 -0.83
C VAL A 97 -3.75 8.64 -1.60
N MET A 98 -3.19 7.51 -1.15
CA MET A 98 -1.95 6.96 -1.72
C MET A 98 -2.16 6.20 -3.03
N GLY A 99 -3.37 5.72 -3.31
CA GLY A 99 -3.70 4.96 -4.52
C GLY A 99 -3.65 3.44 -4.29
N ARG A 100 -4.39 2.69 -5.12
CA ARG A 100 -4.51 1.23 -5.01
C ARG A 100 -3.41 0.49 -5.78
N GLU A 101 -3.05 1.02 -6.93
CA GLU A 101 -2.31 0.30 -7.97
C GLU A 101 -1.43 1.25 -8.79
N VAL A 102 -0.40 0.65 -9.38
CA VAL A 102 0.48 1.23 -10.39
C VAL A 102 0.65 0.27 -11.55
#